data_AF-A0AAT9QZT4-F1
#
_entry.id   AF-A0AAT9QZT4-F1
#
_cell.length_a   1.000
_cell.length_b   1.000
_cell.length_c   1.000
_cell.angle_alpha   90.00
_cell.angle_beta   90.00
_cell.angle_gamma   90.00
#
_symmetry.space_group_name_H-M   'P 1'
#
loop_
_entity.id
_entity.type
_entity.pdbx_description
1 polymer ?
#
loop_
_entity_poly.entity_id
_entity_poly.type
_entity_poly.pdbx_seq_one_letter_code
_entity_poly.pdbx_strand_id
1 'polypeptide(L)'
;MTTGMSRRAANTAVTLTLAGALGLGALAPAVNAANGPCYDGRCKTTVSASQTIKVNSKKFGFGKFKVVSVSSRSVKFSANSGGVRLTASVSPGGTVKLNNLKIWVKSVSGKKARIQLFPTKY
;
A
#
# COMPACT_ATOMS: atom_id res chain seq x y z
N MET A 1 -56.95 -17.06 -5.64
CA MET A 1 -56.29 -18.30 -6.10
C MET A 1 -54.79 -18.13 -5.87
N THR A 2 -54.25 -18.57 -4.72
CA THR A 2 -53.54 -19.88 -4.50
C THR A 2 -52.26 -20.00 -5.34
N THR A 3 -51.04 -20.34 -4.89
CA THR A 3 -50.41 -20.75 -3.60
C THR A 3 -48.89 -20.83 -3.88
N GLY A 4 -47.99 -20.46 -2.95
CA GLY A 4 -47.12 -21.41 -2.20
C GLY A 4 -45.69 -20.85 -2.07
N MET A 5 -45.14 -20.58 -0.87
CA MET A 5 -44.44 -21.50 0.06
C MET A 5 -43.21 -22.18 -0.57
N SER A 6 -42.03 -22.33 0.03
CA SER A 6 -41.43 -22.01 1.34
C SER A 6 -39.96 -22.45 1.21
N ARG A 7 -39.01 -21.79 1.89
CA ARG A 7 -37.93 -22.48 2.63
C ARG A 7 -37.18 -21.52 3.55
N ARG A 8 -37.27 -21.84 4.83
CA ARG A 8 -36.60 -21.23 5.98
C ARG A 8 -35.09 -21.54 5.95
N ALA A 9 -34.30 -20.58 6.39
CA ALA A 9 -33.12 -20.85 7.22
C ALA A 9 -33.10 -19.78 8.31
N ALA A 10 -33.46 -20.19 9.52
CA ALA A 10 -33.39 -19.38 10.71
C ALA A 10 -31.94 -19.37 11.18
N ASN A 11 -31.29 -18.21 11.15
CA ASN A 11 -30.09 -17.97 11.94
C ASN A 11 -30.43 -16.93 13.00
N THR A 12 -30.81 -17.47 14.15
CA THR A 12 -30.86 -16.81 15.44
C THR A 12 -29.50 -16.18 15.74
N ALA A 13 -29.45 -14.86 15.92
CA ALA A 13 -28.31 -14.21 16.55
C ALA A 13 -28.79 -12.94 17.28
N VAL A 14 -29.13 -13.18 18.55
CA VAL A 14 -28.92 -12.34 19.73
C VAL A 14 -28.99 -10.82 19.50
N THR A 15 -30.12 -10.26 19.93
CA THR A 15 -30.33 -8.85 20.24
C THR A 15 -29.33 -8.42 21.31
N LEU A 16 -28.27 -7.71 20.92
CA LEU A 16 -27.43 -6.95 21.85
C LEU A 16 -28.03 -5.56 22.02
N THR A 17 -28.44 -5.30 23.26
CA THR A 17 -28.90 -4.02 23.80
C THR A 17 -27.95 -2.87 23.41
N LEU A 18 -28.39 -1.98 22.51
CA LEU A 18 -27.74 -0.69 22.29
C LEU A 18 -28.13 0.27 23.41
N ALA A 19 -27.32 0.29 24.46
CA ALA A 19 -27.25 1.40 25.39
C ALA A 19 -26.09 2.32 24.97
N GLY A 20 -26.37 3.62 24.84
CA GLY A 20 -25.36 4.66 24.98
C GLY A 20 -24.79 5.23 23.69
N ALA A 21 -25.47 6.24 23.15
CA ALA A 21 -24.87 7.21 22.25
C ALA A 21 -23.79 8.03 22.98
N LEU A 22 -22.52 7.83 22.63
CA LEU A 22 -21.49 8.87 22.67
C LEU A 22 -20.52 8.60 21.51
N GLY A 23 -20.46 9.56 20.59
CA GLY A 23 -19.62 9.49 19.40
C GLY A 23 -18.14 9.41 19.73
N LEU A 24 -17.41 8.73 18.85
CA LEU A 24 -16.12 9.12 18.31
C LEU A 24 -15.81 8.07 17.25
N GLY A 25 -15.91 8.45 15.98
CA GLY A 25 -15.52 7.61 14.87
C GLY A 25 -14.06 7.22 15.01
N ALA A 26 -13.81 6.05 15.59
CA ALA A 26 -12.52 5.40 15.52
C ALA A 26 -12.37 4.81 14.12
N LEU A 27 -12.07 5.70 13.16
CA LEU A 27 -11.30 5.33 11.97
C LEU A 27 -10.01 4.71 12.49
N ALA A 28 -10.01 3.40 12.73
CA ALA A 28 -8.78 2.67 12.97
C ALA A 28 -7.86 3.01 11.80
N PRO A 29 -6.72 3.69 12.00
CA PRO A 29 -5.79 3.90 10.91
C PRO A 29 -5.40 2.50 10.48
N ALA A 30 -5.76 2.15 9.25
CA ALA A 30 -5.38 0.89 8.63
C ALA A 30 -3.89 0.68 8.93
N VAL A 31 -3.59 -0.30 9.78
CA VAL A 31 -2.23 -0.63 10.14
C VAL A 31 -1.55 -0.99 8.83
N ASN A 32 -0.78 -0.03 8.32
CA ASN A 32 0.00 -0.17 7.11
C ASN A 32 0.91 -1.36 7.39
N ALA A 33 0.61 -2.53 6.81
CA ALA A 33 1.45 -3.71 6.92
C ALA A 33 2.87 -3.26 6.61
N ALA A 34 3.72 -3.22 7.64
CA ALA A 34 5.10 -2.79 7.51
C ALA A 34 5.75 -3.85 6.64
N ASN A 35 5.78 -3.59 5.34
CA ASN A 35 6.39 -4.50 4.40
C ASN A 35 7.84 -4.69 4.85
N GLY A 36 8.20 -5.95 5.08
CA GLY A 36 9.53 -6.32 5.54
C GLY A 36 10.64 -5.75 4.64
N PRO A 37 11.90 -5.81 5.09
CA PRO A 37 13.01 -5.31 4.30
C PRO A 37 13.07 -6.00 2.93
N CYS A 38 13.30 -5.21 1.90
CA CYS A 38 13.44 -5.66 0.51
C CYS A 38 14.88 -5.46 0.05
N TYR A 39 15.81 -6.20 0.64
CA TYR A 39 17.24 -5.99 0.42
C TYR A 39 17.68 -6.23 -1.03
N ASP A 40 17.04 -7.16 -1.74
CA ASP A 40 17.39 -7.46 -3.13
C ASP A 40 16.65 -6.61 -4.17
N GLY A 41 15.78 -5.70 -3.73
CA GLY A 41 14.99 -4.86 -4.63
C GLY A 41 14.03 -5.65 -5.52
N ARG A 42 13.75 -6.92 -5.22
CA ARG A 42 12.81 -7.81 -5.93
C ARG A 42 11.60 -8.12 -5.05
N CYS A 43 10.78 -7.11 -4.78
CA CYS A 43 9.59 -7.28 -3.94
C CYS A 43 8.35 -6.70 -4.61
N LYS A 44 7.21 -7.31 -4.30
CA LYS A 44 5.87 -6.82 -4.65
C LYS A 44 5.22 -6.38 -3.34
N THR A 45 4.67 -5.18 -3.33
CA THR A 45 4.03 -4.66 -2.12
C THR A 45 2.85 -3.76 -2.47
N THR A 46 1.86 -3.75 -1.58
CA THR A 46 0.75 -2.80 -1.64
C THR A 46 0.96 -1.76 -0.57
N VAL A 47 0.92 -0.48 -0.98
CA VAL A 47 1.13 0.66 -0.10
C VAL A 47 -0.11 1.53 -0.08
N SER A 48 -0.66 1.76 1.12
CA SER A 48 -1.86 2.59 1.34
C SER A 48 -1.55 3.99 1.88
N ALA A 49 -0.33 4.19 2.38
CA ALA A 49 0.13 5.43 2.98
C ALA A 49 1.65 5.53 2.86
N SER A 50 2.22 6.63 3.38
CA SER A 50 3.66 6.82 3.45
C SER A 50 4.33 5.63 4.12
N GLN A 51 5.32 5.03 3.46
CA GLN A 51 5.98 3.81 3.90
C GLN A 51 7.47 3.90 3.60
N THR A 52 8.30 3.38 4.49
CA THR A 52 9.74 3.20 4.24
C THR A 52 10.04 1.71 4.09
N ILE A 53 10.71 1.36 3.00
CA ILE A 53 11.21 0.02 2.69
C ILE A 53 12.72 0.07 2.80
N LYS A 54 13.30 -0.81 3.62
CA LYS A 54 14.76 -0.98 3.69
C LYS A 54 15.22 -1.76 2.46
N VAL A 55 16.26 -1.26 1.80
CA VAL A 55 16.90 -1.91 0.65
C VAL A 55 18.41 -1.95 0.88
N ASN A 56 19.16 -2.75 0.11
CA ASN A 56 20.61 -2.81 0.26
C ASN A 56 21.27 -1.53 -0.28
N SER A 57 21.88 -0.74 0.61
CA SER A 57 22.54 0.53 0.26
C SER A 57 23.73 0.36 -0.68
N LYS A 58 24.48 -0.75 -0.56
CA LYS A 58 25.63 -1.03 -1.43
C LYS A 58 25.21 -1.33 -2.87
N LYS A 59 24.06 -1.99 -3.05
CA LYS A 59 23.51 -2.31 -4.39
C LYS A 59 22.82 -1.11 -5.04
N PHE A 60 22.02 -0.38 -4.26
CA PHE A 60 21.12 0.65 -4.80
C PHE A 60 21.59 2.10 -4.60
N GLY A 61 22.67 2.33 -3.85
CA GLY A 61 23.16 3.67 -3.48
C GLY A 61 22.39 4.33 -2.34
N PHE A 62 21.28 3.74 -1.90
CA PHE A 62 20.46 4.21 -0.78
C PHE A 62 19.96 3.02 0.05
N GLY A 63 19.90 3.16 1.38
CA GLY A 63 19.42 2.08 2.26
C GLY A 63 17.93 2.14 2.59
N LYS A 64 17.29 3.28 2.29
CA LYS A 64 15.88 3.56 2.63
C LYS A 64 15.17 4.09 1.39
N PHE A 65 14.24 3.30 0.87
CA PHE A 65 13.30 3.71 -0.17
C PHE A 65 11.99 4.13 0.49
N LYS A 66 11.54 5.36 0.26
CA LYS A 66 10.32 5.90 0.85
C LYS A 66 9.24 6.10 -0.20
N VAL A 67 8.07 5.53 0.04
CA VAL A 67 6.83 5.98 -0.58
C VAL A 67 6.35 7.18 0.22
N VAL A 68 6.28 8.35 -0.42
CA VAL A 68 5.93 9.61 0.24
C VAL A 68 4.42 9.78 0.31
N SER A 69 3.74 9.56 -0.81
CA SER A 69 2.28 9.65 -0.87
C SER A 69 1.72 8.77 -1.99
N VAL A 70 0.47 8.35 -1.81
CA VAL A 70 -0.30 7.58 -2.77
C VAL A 70 -1.59 8.34 -3.06
N SER A 71 -1.81 8.69 -4.32
CA SER A 71 -3.07 9.24 -4.81
C SER A 71 -3.57 8.41 -5.99
N SER A 72 -4.86 8.50 -6.31
CA SER A 72 -5.47 7.79 -7.43
C SER A 72 -4.81 8.04 -8.78
N ARG A 73 -4.12 9.18 -8.95
CA ARG A 73 -3.46 9.60 -10.19
C ARG A 73 -1.95 9.36 -10.19
N SER A 74 -1.32 9.26 -9.02
CA SER A 74 0.14 9.22 -8.92
C SER A 74 0.63 8.67 -7.58
N VAL A 75 1.79 8.05 -7.60
CA VAL A 75 2.54 7.66 -6.42
C VAL A 75 3.82 8.46 -6.38
N LYS A 76 4.13 9.08 -5.24
CA LYS A 76 5.38 9.82 -5.02
C LYS A 76 6.37 8.97 -4.24
N PHE A 77 7.61 8.97 -4.69
CA PHE A 77 8.72 8.24 -4.11
C PHE A 77 9.85 9.19 -3.72
N SER A 78 10.63 8.79 -2.73
CA SER A 78 11.86 9.46 -2.38
C SER A 78 12.90 8.48 -1.85
N ALA A 79 14.17 8.74 -2.13
CA ALA A 79 15.31 8.04 -1.57
C ALA A 79 16.42 9.05 -1.28
N ASN A 80 17.31 8.74 -0.33
CA ASN A 80 18.50 9.54 -0.06
C ASN A 80 19.74 8.71 -0.41
N SER A 81 20.54 9.22 -1.33
CA SER A 81 21.75 8.58 -1.85
C SER A 81 22.92 9.54 -1.69
N GLY A 82 23.86 9.23 -0.78
CA GLY A 82 25.08 10.02 -0.59
C GLY A 82 24.87 11.52 -0.30
N GLY A 83 23.80 11.88 0.42
CA GLY A 83 23.45 13.28 0.71
C GLY A 83 22.53 13.93 -0.32
N VAL A 84 22.31 13.29 -1.47
CA VAL A 84 21.37 13.76 -2.49
C VAL A 84 20.00 13.12 -2.29
N ARG A 85 18.95 13.94 -2.26
CA ARG A 85 17.57 13.46 -2.19
C ARG A 85 17.01 13.24 -3.59
N LEU A 86 16.77 11.98 -3.93
CA LEU A 86 16.07 11.57 -5.14
C LEU A 86 14.56 11.60 -4.88
N THR A 87 13.80 12.15 -5.81
CA THR A 87 12.33 12.15 -5.79
C THR A 87 11.79 11.77 -7.15
N ALA A 88 10.64 11.10 -7.16
CA ALA A 88 9.96 10.73 -8.39
C ALA A 88 8.45 10.69 -8.17
N SER A 89 7.68 10.93 -9.23
CA SER A 89 6.23 10.71 -9.23
C SER A 89 5.86 9.88 -10.45
N VAL A 90 5.00 8.88 -10.25
CA VAL A 90 4.65 7.90 -11.28
C VAL A 90 3.16 7.63 -11.26
N SER A 91 2.54 7.68 -12.43
CA SER A 91 1.13 7.34 -12.61
C SER A 91 0.89 5.83 -12.64
N PRO A 92 -0.34 5.36 -12.38
CA PRO A 92 -0.69 3.95 -12.52
C PRO A 92 -0.26 3.39 -13.89
N GLY A 93 0.34 2.20 -13.91
CA GLY A 93 0.92 1.58 -15.12
C GLY A 93 2.35 2.04 -15.44
N GLY A 94 2.80 3.17 -14.89
CA GLY A 94 4.10 3.76 -15.19
C GLY A 94 5.27 3.14 -14.41
N THR A 95 6.48 3.36 -14.92
CA THR A 95 7.72 2.95 -14.25
C THR A 95 8.65 4.15 -14.08
N VAL A 96 9.46 4.11 -13.03
CA VAL A 96 10.57 5.06 -12.83
C VAL A 96 11.80 4.32 -12.35
N LYS A 97 12.96 4.94 -12.52
CA LYS A 97 14.23 4.44 -11.99
C LYS A 97 14.78 5.44 -10.99
N LEU A 98 15.13 4.96 -9.79
CA LEU A 98 15.90 5.70 -8.80
C LEU A 98 17.25 4.99 -8.66
N ASN A 99 18.30 5.61 -9.18
CA ASN A 99 19.64 5.03 -9.26
C ASN A 99 19.62 3.62 -9.90
N ASN A 100 19.97 2.56 -9.15
CA ASN A 100 19.97 1.18 -9.63
C ASN A 100 18.66 0.40 -9.35
N LEU A 101 17.60 1.06 -8.85
CA LEU A 101 16.31 0.45 -8.55
C LEU A 101 15.22 0.95 -9.51
N LYS A 102 14.60 0.06 -10.26
CA LYS A 102 13.39 0.33 -11.05
C LYS A 102 12.15 0.04 -10.20
N ILE A 103 11.22 0.98 -10.24
CA ILE A 103 9.95 0.92 -9.54
C ILE A 103 8.85 0.91 -10.58
N TRP A 104 7.96 -0.08 -10.49
CA TRP A 104 6.77 -0.18 -11.32
C TRP A 104 5.53 0.02 -10.46
N VAL A 105 4.72 1.03 -10.78
CA VAL A 105 3.38 1.18 -10.22
C VAL A 105 2.43 0.39 -11.10
N LYS A 106 2.05 -0.82 -10.68
CA LYS A 106 1.17 -1.68 -11.47
C LYS A 106 -0.23 -1.10 -11.58
N SER A 107 -0.78 -0.70 -10.45
CA SER A 107 -2.11 -0.11 -10.38
C SER A 107 -2.27 0.70 -9.10
N VAL A 108 -3.22 1.63 -9.13
CA VAL A 108 -3.69 2.33 -7.95
C VAL A 108 -5.20 2.20 -7.90
N SER A 109 -5.72 1.83 -6.72
CA SER A 109 -7.16 1.77 -6.45
C SER A 109 -7.45 2.57 -5.18
N GLY A 110 -8.19 3.66 -5.31
CA GLY A 110 -8.39 4.63 -4.24
C GLY A 110 -7.07 5.19 -3.73
N LYS A 111 -6.74 4.88 -2.47
CA LYS A 111 -5.47 5.26 -1.80
C LYS A 111 -4.44 4.11 -1.73
N LYS A 112 -4.68 3.00 -2.41
CA LYS A 112 -3.81 1.81 -2.39
C LYS A 112 -3.08 1.65 -3.71
N ALA A 113 -1.76 1.66 -3.70
CA ALA A 113 -0.93 1.40 -4.86
C ALA A 113 -0.26 0.04 -4.78
N ARG A 114 -0.36 -0.76 -5.84
CA ARG A 114 0.41 -2.00 -5.99
C ARG A 114 1.71 -1.66 -6.72
N ILE A 115 2.82 -1.77 -6.01
CA ILE A 115 4.15 -1.49 -6.56
C ILE A 115 4.99 -2.75 -6.65
N GLN A 116 5.83 -2.81 -7.65
CA GLN A 116 6.84 -3.86 -7.81
C GLN A 116 8.20 -3.22 -8.02
N LEU A 117 9.17 -3.67 -7.23
CA LEU A 117 10.55 -3.23 -7.32
C LEU A 117 11.37 -4.23 -8.13
N PHE A 118 12.34 -3.72 -8.87
CA PHE A 118 13.31 -4.49 -9.63
C PHE A 118 14.70 -3.85 -9.59
N PRO A 119 15.77 -4.63 -9.42
CA PRO A 119 17.13 -4.14 -9.66
C PRO A 119 17.36 -3.89 -11.17
N THR A 120 18.17 -2.88 -11.51
CA THR A 120 18.51 -2.54 -12.91
C THR A 120 19.99 -2.76 -13.26
N LYS A 121 20.86 -2.77 -12.26
CA LYS A 121 22.28 -3.15 -12.37
C LYS A 121 22.67 -3.94 -11.13
N TYR A 122 23.55 -4.92 -11.33
CA TYR A 122 24.20 -5.71 -10.27
C TYR A 122 25.61 -5.20 -10.06
#